data_AF-A0A1L5KKC4-F1
#
_entry.id   AF-A0A1L5KKC4-F1
#
_cell.length_a   1.000
_cell.length_b   1.000
_cell.length_c   1.000
_cell.angle_alpha   90.00
_cell.angle_beta   90.00
_cell.angle_gamma   90.00
#
_symmetry.space_group_name_H-M   'P 1'
#
loop_
_entity.id
_entity.type
_entity.pdbx_description
1 polymer ?
#
loop_
_entity_poly.entity_id
_entity_poly.type
_entity_poly.pdbx_seq_one_letter_code
_entity_poly.pdbx_strand_id
1 'polypeptide(L)'
;WNAPYFKELDEFTINSKVNSYRKLIDLLNEQGMEMTWEEVLQNNGYPVQEQFVQKKMIFELMARKGYMESWKEAKLYVKNSKEVSVKREKPDAVSVIKEIHKLGGIIILAHPYLISEPVSYKGKEMSRQEFIEVLIEAGLDGIEASYTYDKTSYGGTMTKDEIKKEVIERYAGRGLIISGGSDYHADGKKGVKNPREIG
;
A
#
# COMPACT_ATOMS: atom_id res chain seq x y z
N TRP A 1 -22.62 -0.27 -8.32
CA TRP A 1 -21.98 0.31 -9.52
C TRP A 1 -21.94 -0.77 -10.59
N ASN A 2 -22.58 -0.57 -11.73
CA ASN A 2 -22.52 -1.49 -12.87
C ASN A 2 -21.33 -1.12 -13.78
N ALA A 3 -20.12 -1.12 -13.23
CA ALA A 3 -18.91 -0.83 -13.99
C ALA A 3 -18.02 -2.09 -13.99
N PRO A 4 -18.04 -2.89 -15.08
CA PRO A 4 -17.27 -4.15 -15.16
C PRO A 4 -15.79 -3.96 -14.82
N TYR A 5 -15.19 -2.86 -15.29
CA TYR A 5 -13.80 -2.53 -15.01
C TYR A 5 -13.44 -2.54 -13.52
N PHE A 6 -14.25 -1.92 -12.65
CA PHE A 6 -13.92 -1.85 -11.22
C PHE A 6 -14.13 -3.18 -10.50
N LYS A 7 -15.03 -4.02 -11.01
CA LYS A 7 -15.18 -5.40 -10.52
C LYS A 7 -13.95 -6.22 -10.89
N GLU A 8 -13.51 -6.15 -12.15
CA GLU A 8 -12.29 -6.82 -12.62
C GLU A 8 -11.04 -6.29 -11.90
N LEU A 9 -10.98 -4.99 -11.62
CA LEU A 9 -9.90 -4.35 -10.88
C LEU A 9 -9.83 -4.85 -9.42
N ASP A 10 -10.97 -5.01 -8.75
CA ASP A 10 -11.05 -5.54 -7.40
C ASP A 10 -10.60 -7.02 -7.37
N GLU A 11 -11.13 -7.84 -8.29
CA GLU A 11 -10.73 -9.24 -8.46
C GLU A 11 -9.23 -9.37 -8.74
N PHE A 12 -8.69 -8.56 -9.66
CA PHE A 12 -7.26 -8.48 -9.93
C PHE A 12 -6.45 -8.10 -8.68
N THR A 13 -6.89 -7.10 -7.93
CA THR A 13 -6.18 -6.61 -6.73
C THR A 13 -6.16 -7.65 -5.62
N ILE A 14 -7.27 -8.38 -5.44
CA ILE A 14 -7.39 -9.51 -4.52
C ILE A 14 -6.47 -10.64 -4.96
N ASN A 15 -6.52 -11.06 -6.23
CA ASN A 15 -5.71 -12.16 -6.74
C ASN A 15 -4.22 -11.85 -6.69
N SER A 16 -3.80 -10.65 -7.11
CA SER A 16 -2.42 -10.18 -6.99
C SER A 16 -1.93 -10.21 -5.53
N LYS A 17 -2.79 -9.81 -4.57
CA LYS A 17 -2.48 -9.90 -3.14
C LYS A 17 -2.25 -11.35 -2.71
N VAL A 18 -3.23 -12.21 -2.95
CA VAL A 18 -3.22 -13.62 -2.54
C VAL A 18 -2.03 -14.36 -3.15
N ASN A 19 -1.81 -14.19 -4.46
CA ASN A 19 -0.68 -14.80 -5.16
C ASN A 19 0.67 -14.34 -4.61
N SER A 20 0.80 -13.05 -4.24
CA SER A 20 2.02 -12.56 -3.60
C SER A 20 2.24 -13.15 -2.20
N TYR A 21 1.18 -13.50 -1.49
CA TYR A 21 1.25 -14.08 -0.16
C TYR A 21 1.59 -15.57 -0.22
N ARG A 22 1.04 -16.31 -1.19
CA ARG A 22 1.42 -17.70 -1.48
C ARG A 22 2.91 -17.79 -1.85
N LYS A 23 3.36 -16.95 -2.80
CA LYS A 23 4.78 -16.85 -3.16
C LYS A 23 5.68 -16.52 -1.96
N LEU A 24 5.22 -15.67 -1.05
CA LEU A 24 5.97 -15.36 0.17
C LEU A 24 6.13 -16.61 1.04
N ILE A 25 5.09 -17.43 1.20
CA ILE A 25 5.17 -18.68 1.94
C ILE A 25 6.14 -19.65 1.25
N ASP A 26 6.08 -19.76 -0.07
CA ASP A 26 7.01 -20.62 -0.83
C ASP A 26 8.47 -20.22 -0.57
N LEU A 27 8.80 -18.92 -0.64
CA LEU A 27 10.14 -18.43 -0.34
C LEU A 27 10.52 -18.63 1.14
N LEU A 28 9.59 -18.50 2.08
CA LEU A 28 9.85 -18.77 3.49
C LEU A 28 10.12 -20.27 3.73
N ASN A 29 9.41 -21.16 3.04
CA ASN A 29 9.66 -22.61 3.05
C ASN A 29 11.07 -22.93 2.52
N GLU A 30 11.52 -22.26 1.46
CA GLU A 30 12.89 -22.39 0.94
C GLU A 30 13.94 -21.94 1.96
N GLN A 31 13.60 -21.05 2.90
CA GLN A 31 14.46 -20.66 4.02
C GLN A 31 14.33 -21.59 5.25
N GLY A 32 13.65 -22.73 5.11
CA GLY A 32 13.44 -23.71 6.19
C GLY A 32 12.30 -23.36 7.15
N MET A 33 11.44 -22.40 6.81
CA MET A 33 10.28 -22.03 7.62
C MET A 33 9.01 -22.74 7.11
N GLU A 34 8.86 -24.01 7.48
CA GLU A 34 7.73 -24.87 7.06
C GLU A 34 6.37 -24.26 7.42
N MET A 35 5.64 -23.78 6.42
CA MET A 35 4.32 -23.18 6.52
C MET A 35 3.47 -23.56 5.30
N THR A 36 2.17 -23.72 5.54
CA THR A 36 1.18 -24.03 4.50
C THR A 36 0.18 -22.88 4.34
N TRP A 37 -0.47 -22.81 3.18
CA TRP A 37 -1.54 -21.84 2.96
C TRP A 37 -2.74 -22.13 3.84
N GLU A 38 -3.03 -23.40 4.08
CA GLU A 38 -4.11 -23.90 4.93
C GLU A 38 -3.95 -23.42 6.38
N GLU A 39 -2.73 -23.40 6.92
CA GLU A 39 -2.45 -22.83 8.24
C GLU A 39 -2.74 -21.32 8.30
N VAL A 40 -2.46 -20.59 7.21
CA VAL A 40 -2.79 -19.16 7.11
C VAL A 40 -4.31 -18.96 7.06
N LEU A 41 -5.03 -19.78 6.28
CA LEU A 41 -6.48 -19.73 6.20
C LEU A 41 -7.17 -20.12 7.52
N GLN A 42 -6.63 -21.12 8.23
CA GLN A 42 -7.14 -21.58 9.53
C GLN A 42 -6.97 -20.51 10.62
N ASN A 43 -5.95 -19.66 10.50
CA ASN A 43 -5.74 -18.45 11.30
C ASN A 43 -5.98 -18.65 12.82
N ASN A 44 -5.32 -19.66 13.39
CA ASN A 44 -5.38 -20.00 14.82
C ASN A 44 -6.81 -20.23 15.36
N GLY A 45 -7.61 -20.96 14.60
CA GLY A 45 -8.97 -21.34 14.98
C GLY A 45 -10.03 -20.31 14.57
N TYR A 46 -9.66 -19.28 13.81
CA TYR A 46 -10.56 -18.28 13.27
C TYR A 46 -10.47 -18.24 11.74
N PRO A 47 -11.06 -19.23 11.03
CA PRO A 47 -10.90 -19.37 9.60
C PRO A 47 -11.28 -18.10 8.84
N VAL A 48 -10.46 -17.75 7.85
CA VAL A 48 -10.69 -16.60 6.98
C VAL A 48 -10.80 -17.05 5.54
N GLN A 49 -11.67 -16.39 4.77
CA GLN A 49 -11.69 -16.59 3.32
C GLN A 49 -10.44 -15.96 2.71
N GLU A 50 -9.97 -16.55 1.62
CA GLU A 50 -8.72 -16.20 0.94
C GLU A 50 -8.64 -14.70 0.60
N GLN A 51 -9.74 -14.09 0.15
CA GLN A 51 -9.76 -12.66 -0.18
C GLN A 51 -9.56 -11.74 1.03
N PHE A 52 -9.82 -12.22 2.25
CA PHE A 52 -9.66 -11.46 3.49
C PHE A 52 -8.32 -11.70 4.20
N VAL A 53 -7.47 -12.59 3.67
CA VAL A 53 -6.13 -12.81 4.22
C VAL A 53 -5.33 -11.51 4.20
N GLN A 54 -4.65 -11.25 5.32
CA GLN A 54 -3.76 -10.10 5.51
C GLN A 54 -2.34 -10.60 5.71
N LYS A 55 -1.34 -9.86 5.20
CA LYS A 55 0.09 -10.21 5.39
C LYS A 55 0.46 -10.39 6.87
N LYS A 56 -0.22 -9.69 7.78
CA LYS A 56 -0.06 -9.82 9.24
C LYS A 56 -0.28 -11.25 9.74
N MET A 57 -1.22 -12.00 9.16
CA MET A 57 -1.50 -13.39 9.55
C MET A 57 -0.31 -14.31 9.27
N ILE A 58 0.47 -14.04 8.22
CA ILE A 58 1.71 -14.77 7.91
C ILE A 58 2.77 -14.45 8.97
N PHE A 59 2.92 -13.17 9.36
CA PHE A 59 3.86 -12.78 10.41
C PHE A 59 3.51 -13.39 11.76
N GLU A 60 2.22 -13.48 12.08
CA GLU A 60 1.73 -14.17 13.27
C GLU A 60 1.99 -15.68 13.20
N LEU A 61 1.81 -16.31 12.04
CA LEU A 61 2.14 -17.72 11.85
C LEU A 61 3.64 -17.99 12.04
N MET A 62 4.51 -17.16 11.44
CA MET A 62 5.97 -17.26 11.62
C MET A 62 6.37 -17.24 13.10
N ALA A 63 5.79 -16.30 13.86
CA ALA A 63 6.07 -16.18 15.29
C ALA A 63 5.51 -17.36 16.10
N ARG A 64 4.27 -17.80 15.80
CA ARG A 64 3.65 -18.95 16.49
C ARG A 64 4.44 -20.25 16.28
N LYS A 65 5.04 -20.44 15.10
CA LYS A 65 5.88 -21.61 14.80
C LYS A 65 7.30 -21.49 15.35
N GLY A 66 7.62 -20.39 16.03
CA GLY A 66 8.92 -20.20 16.69
C GLY A 66 10.05 -19.75 15.76
N TYR A 67 9.75 -19.37 14.52
CA TYR A 67 10.78 -18.87 13.59
C TYR A 67 11.24 -17.44 13.92
N MET A 68 10.43 -16.70 14.67
CA MET A 68 10.68 -15.32 15.11
C MET A 68 10.08 -15.12 16.50
N GLU A 69 10.64 -14.23 17.33
CA GLU A 69 10.15 -13.98 18.69
C GLU A 69 8.78 -13.30 18.70
N SER A 70 8.47 -12.51 17.67
CA SER A 70 7.20 -11.80 17.56
C SER A 70 6.77 -11.52 16.12
N TRP A 71 5.48 -11.24 15.92
CA TRP A 71 4.98 -10.80 14.62
C TRP A 71 5.63 -9.49 14.12
N LYS A 72 6.12 -8.64 15.04
CA LYS A 72 6.82 -7.39 14.69
C LYS A 72 8.20 -7.69 14.10
N GLU A 73 8.90 -8.64 14.67
CA GLU A 73 10.19 -9.12 14.17
C GLU A 73 10.02 -9.84 12.84
N ALA A 74 9.04 -10.75 12.72
CA ALA A 74 8.70 -11.39 11.46
C ALA A 74 8.39 -10.38 10.35
N LYS A 75 7.63 -9.32 10.67
CA LYS A 75 7.36 -8.20 9.75
C LYS A 75 8.66 -7.51 9.32
N LEU A 76 9.60 -7.28 10.25
CA LEU A 76 10.88 -6.63 9.96
C LEU A 76 11.77 -7.52 9.09
N TYR A 77 11.84 -8.82 9.40
CA TYR A 77 12.55 -9.82 8.60
C TYR A 77 12.02 -9.83 7.16
N VAL A 78 10.71 -10.01 6.96
CA VAL A 78 10.11 -10.04 5.60
C VAL A 78 10.28 -8.70 4.86
N LYS A 79 10.37 -7.58 5.59
CA LYS A 79 10.62 -6.26 4.98
C LYS A 79 12.07 -6.13 4.47
N ASN A 80 13.03 -6.68 5.20
CA ASN A 80 14.46 -6.41 4.99
C ASN A 80 15.20 -7.54 4.26
N SER A 81 14.69 -8.78 4.31
CA SER A 81 15.25 -9.93 3.62
C SER A 81 15.02 -9.81 2.11
N LYS A 82 16.11 -9.98 1.35
CA LYS A 82 16.03 -10.01 -0.12
C LYS A 82 15.51 -11.36 -0.61
N GLU A 83 15.77 -12.41 0.16
CA GLU A 83 15.46 -13.81 -0.12
C GLU A 83 13.95 -14.05 -0.20
N VAL A 84 13.16 -13.34 0.63
CA VAL A 84 11.69 -13.48 0.66
C VAL A 84 10.94 -12.27 0.10
N SER A 85 11.63 -11.47 -0.73
CA SER A 85 11.08 -10.22 -1.28
C SER A 85 10.12 -10.48 -2.43
N VAL A 86 8.81 -10.33 -2.17
CA VAL A 86 7.76 -10.47 -3.18
C VAL A 86 7.13 -9.12 -3.51
N LYS A 87 7.23 -8.71 -4.78
CA LYS A 87 6.53 -7.54 -5.32
C LYS A 87 5.12 -7.95 -5.79
N ARG A 88 4.12 -7.16 -5.39
CA ARG A 88 2.75 -7.28 -5.90
C ARG A 88 2.63 -6.58 -7.24
N GLU A 89 1.87 -7.19 -8.13
CA GLU A 89 1.40 -6.50 -9.33
C GLU A 89 0.37 -5.45 -8.91
N LYS A 90 0.53 -4.23 -9.42
CA LYS A 90 -0.38 -3.12 -9.17
C LYS A 90 -1.11 -2.77 -10.46
N PRO A 91 -2.37 -2.34 -10.38
CA PRO A 91 -3.07 -1.86 -11.56
C PRO A 91 -2.36 -0.64 -12.15
N ASP A 92 -2.49 -0.48 -13.47
CA ASP A 92 -1.95 0.67 -14.17
C ASP A 92 -2.71 1.94 -13.75
N ALA A 93 -2.03 2.84 -13.04
CA ALA A 93 -2.66 4.04 -12.47
C ALA A 93 -3.31 4.93 -13.54
N VAL A 94 -2.70 5.04 -14.72
CA VAL A 94 -3.25 5.82 -15.85
C VAL A 94 -4.55 5.21 -16.37
N SER A 95 -4.63 3.89 -16.46
CA SER A 95 -5.88 3.19 -16.82
C SER A 95 -6.97 3.43 -15.78
N VAL A 96 -6.64 3.40 -14.49
CA VAL A 96 -7.60 3.67 -13.41
C VAL A 96 -8.15 5.09 -13.49
N ILE A 97 -7.30 6.11 -13.73
CA ILE A 97 -7.73 7.51 -13.91
C ILE A 97 -8.79 7.61 -15.02
N LYS A 98 -8.50 7.05 -16.19
CA LYS A 98 -9.39 7.11 -17.35
C LYS A 98 -10.74 6.46 -17.08
N GLU A 99 -10.77 5.34 -16.37
CA GLU A 99 -12.02 4.63 -16.06
C GLU A 99 -12.85 5.34 -15.00
N ILE A 100 -12.21 6.00 -14.00
CA ILE A 100 -12.93 6.85 -13.04
C ILE A 100 -13.61 8.02 -13.77
N HIS A 101 -12.90 8.67 -14.68
CA HIS A 101 -13.45 9.78 -15.46
C HIS A 101 -14.59 9.39 -16.38
N LYS A 102 -14.56 8.21 -17.00
CA LYS A 102 -15.69 7.68 -17.80
C LYS A 102 -16.98 7.58 -17.00
N LEU A 103 -16.89 7.45 -15.68
CA LEU A 103 -18.02 7.39 -14.76
C LEU A 103 -18.34 8.75 -14.12
N GLY A 104 -17.68 9.83 -14.54
CA GLY A 104 -17.84 11.17 -13.96
C GLY A 104 -17.28 11.32 -12.55
N GLY A 105 -16.40 10.41 -12.12
CA GLY A 105 -15.74 10.47 -10.82
C GLY A 105 -14.54 11.41 -10.82
N ILE A 106 -14.06 11.71 -9.61
CA ILE A 106 -12.84 12.49 -9.34
C ILE A 106 -11.80 11.53 -8.75
N ILE A 107 -10.54 11.65 -9.18
CA ILE A 107 -9.42 10.87 -8.64
C ILE A 107 -8.38 11.76 -7.96
N ILE A 108 -8.01 11.37 -6.73
CA ILE A 108 -7.03 12.08 -5.91
C ILE A 108 -5.87 11.14 -5.59
N LEU A 109 -4.63 11.60 -5.81
CA LEU A 109 -3.44 10.88 -5.41
C LEU A 109 -3.24 11.00 -3.89
N ALA A 110 -3.54 9.93 -3.18
CA ALA A 110 -3.34 9.85 -1.73
C ALA A 110 -1.85 9.78 -1.37
N HIS A 111 -1.47 10.49 -0.29
CA HIS A 111 -0.19 10.49 0.39
C HIS A 111 1.02 10.23 -0.54
N PRO A 112 1.31 11.15 -1.49
CA PRO A 112 2.26 10.94 -2.57
C PRO A 112 3.66 10.52 -2.10
N TYR A 113 4.14 10.99 -0.94
CA TYR A 113 5.50 10.69 -0.46
C TYR A 113 5.67 9.26 0.07
N LEU A 114 4.59 8.47 0.16
CA LEU A 114 4.69 7.02 0.41
C LEU A 114 5.06 6.23 -0.86
N ILE A 115 5.06 6.86 -2.03
CA ILE A 115 5.60 6.26 -3.26
C ILE A 115 7.11 6.15 -3.10
N SER A 116 7.61 4.92 -2.98
CA SER A 116 9.03 4.63 -2.89
C SER A 116 9.75 4.93 -4.20
N GLU A 117 10.96 5.48 -4.09
CA GLU A 117 11.83 5.78 -5.23
C GLU A 117 12.98 4.77 -5.33
N PRO A 118 13.46 4.45 -6.56
CA PRO A 118 12.90 4.88 -7.84
C PRO A 118 11.54 4.21 -8.15
N VAL A 119 10.68 4.91 -8.89
CA VAL A 119 9.42 4.36 -9.39
C VAL A 119 9.70 3.59 -10.67
N SER A 120 9.39 2.30 -10.68
CA SER A 120 9.40 1.51 -11.92
C SER A 120 8.01 1.53 -12.55
N TYR A 121 7.90 2.16 -13.73
CA TYR A 121 6.65 2.28 -14.47
C TYR A 121 6.89 2.00 -15.95
N LYS A 122 6.15 1.02 -16.51
CA LYS A 122 6.26 0.57 -17.91
C LYS A 122 7.70 0.28 -18.36
N GLY A 123 8.47 -0.37 -17.48
CA GLY A 123 9.86 -0.77 -17.75
C GLY A 123 10.90 0.34 -17.63
N LYS A 124 10.51 1.56 -17.22
CA LYS A 124 11.43 2.68 -16.98
C LYS A 124 11.49 3.01 -15.50
N GLU A 125 12.68 3.35 -15.02
CA GLU A 125 12.85 3.96 -13.70
C GLU A 125 12.72 5.48 -13.83
N MET A 126 11.97 6.07 -12.91
CA MET A 126 11.76 7.52 -12.82
C MET A 126 11.61 7.94 -11.36
N SER A 127 11.79 9.23 -11.09
CA SER A 127 11.50 9.82 -9.78
C SER A 127 10.01 9.79 -9.47
N ARG A 128 9.66 9.93 -8.19
CA ARG A 128 8.29 10.13 -7.75
C ARG A 128 7.66 11.33 -8.45
N GLN A 129 8.41 12.41 -8.61
CA GLN A 129 7.92 13.62 -9.25
C GLN A 129 7.57 13.36 -10.72
N GLU A 130 8.47 12.76 -11.49
CA GLU A 130 8.20 12.39 -12.90
C GLU A 130 6.99 11.46 -13.02
N PHE A 131 6.83 10.52 -12.10
CA PHE A 131 5.64 9.68 -12.08
C PHE A 131 4.35 10.47 -11.79
N ILE A 132 4.39 11.45 -10.89
CA ILE A 132 3.24 12.35 -10.65
C ILE A 132 2.91 13.16 -11.91
N GLU A 133 3.92 13.63 -12.65
CA GLU A 133 3.69 14.31 -13.94
C GLU A 133 2.95 13.42 -14.95
N VAL A 134 3.34 12.15 -15.05
CA VAL A 134 2.62 11.16 -15.88
C VAL A 134 1.14 11.02 -15.46
N LEU A 135 0.84 11.08 -14.16
CA LEU A 135 -0.54 11.01 -13.67
C LEU A 135 -1.32 12.30 -13.99
N ILE A 136 -0.67 13.47 -13.85
CA ILE A 136 -1.28 14.76 -14.20
C ILE A 136 -1.60 14.81 -15.71
N GLU A 137 -0.67 14.41 -16.57
CA GLU A 137 -0.90 14.29 -18.02
C GLU A 137 -2.03 13.31 -18.36
N ALA A 138 -2.24 12.29 -17.52
CA ALA A 138 -3.34 11.34 -17.67
C ALA A 138 -4.69 11.83 -17.14
N GLY A 139 -4.75 12.98 -16.47
CA GLY A 139 -5.97 13.57 -15.92
C GLY A 139 -6.13 13.46 -14.40
N LEU A 140 -5.05 13.42 -13.61
CA LEU A 140 -5.17 13.46 -12.15
C LEU A 140 -5.89 14.74 -11.69
N ASP A 141 -7.01 14.60 -10.95
CA ASP A 141 -7.82 15.75 -10.51
C ASP A 141 -7.29 16.40 -9.22
N GLY A 142 -6.59 15.63 -8.38
CA GLY A 142 -6.13 16.13 -7.10
C GLY A 142 -4.98 15.34 -6.49
N ILE A 143 -4.38 15.92 -5.45
CA ILE A 143 -3.27 15.36 -4.71
C ILE A 143 -3.39 15.70 -3.23
N GLU A 144 -3.08 14.73 -2.38
CA GLU A 144 -3.13 14.91 -0.93
C GLU A 144 -1.87 15.64 -0.42
N ALA A 145 -2.07 16.78 0.23
CA ALA A 145 -1.00 17.55 0.89
C ALA A 145 -0.98 17.32 2.41
N SER A 146 -2.15 17.21 3.05
CA SER A 146 -2.27 17.01 4.50
C SER A 146 -2.34 15.54 4.85
N TYR A 147 -1.22 14.95 5.25
CA TYR A 147 -1.12 13.54 5.68
C TYR A 147 -0.10 13.37 6.81
N THR A 148 -0.33 12.42 7.72
CA THR A 148 0.52 12.18 8.92
C THR A 148 1.75 11.33 8.61
N TYR A 149 2.66 11.84 7.75
CA TYR A 149 3.86 11.12 7.33
C TYR A 149 4.78 10.69 8.48
N ASP A 150 4.82 11.46 9.57
CA ASP A 150 5.56 11.19 10.81
C ASP A 150 5.13 9.89 11.53
N LYS A 151 3.97 9.33 11.18
CA LYS A 151 3.40 8.12 11.79
C LYS A 151 3.37 6.91 10.85
N THR A 152 4.14 6.96 9.76
CA THR A 152 4.00 6.04 8.63
C THR A 152 5.33 5.40 8.23
N SER A 153 5.32 4.64 7.13
CA SER A 153 6.52 4.05 6.55
C SER A 153 7.27 5.00 5.60
N TYR A 154 7.00 6.31 5.67
CA TYR A 154 7.77 7.30 4.94
C TYR A 154 9.25 7.20 5.28
N GLY A 155 10.09 7.06 4.26
CA GLY A 155 11.53 6.83 4.40
C GLY A 155 12.40 8.06 4.13
N GLY A 156 11.81 9.22 3.86
CA GLY A 156 12.56 10.45 3.60
C GLY A 156 12.81 11.27 4.87
N THR A 157 13.45 12.43 4.69
CA THR A 157 13.91 13.29 5.79
C THR A 157 13.00 14.46 6.12
N MET A 158 12.06 14.78 5.22
CA MET A 158 11.14 15.91 5.40
C MET A 158 10.08 15.64 6.47
N THR A 159 9.74 16.67 7.23
CA THR A 159 8.58 16.69 8.11
C THR A 159 7.27 16.70 7.32
N LYS A 160 6.15 16.34 7.97
CA LYS A 160 4.82 16.41 7.36
C LYS A 160 4.46 17.82 6.86
N ASP A 161 4.89 18.86 7.56
CA ASP A 161 4.60 20.25 7.21
C ASP A 161 5.43 20.72 6.02
N GLU A 162 6.71 20.30 5.93
CA GLU A 162 7.55 20.54 4.75
C GLU A 162 6.98 19.84 3.52
N ILE A 163 6.53 18.59 3.65
CA ILE A 163 5.88 17.86 2.54
C ILE A 163 4.59 18.56 2.11
N LYS A 164 3.74 18.95 3.06
CA LYS A 164 2.50 19.68 2.80
C LYS A 164 2.78 20.97 2.02
N LYS A 165 3.76 21.75 2.49
CA LYS A 165 4.19 22.99 1.83
C LYS A 165 4.66 22.71 0.40
N GLU A 166 5.53 21.73 0.21
CA GLU A 166 6.06 21.38 -1.11
C GLU A 166 4.96 20.94 -2.09
N VAL A 167 4.01 20.10 -1.64
CA VAL A 167 2.88 19.65 -2.47
C VAL A 167 2.00 20.83 -2.89
N ILE A 168 1.68 21.74 -1.97
CA ILE A 168 0.88 22.94 -2.28
C ILE A 168 1.62 23.84 -3.28
N GLU A 169 2.89 24.15 -3.03
CA GLU A 169 3.70 25.03 -3.88
C GLU A 169 3.83 24.48 -5.31
N ARG A 170 3.99 23.16 -5.45
CA ARG A 170 4.14 22.52 -6.78
C ARG A 170 2.83 22.38 -7.55
N TYR A 171 1.72 22.06 -6.87
CA TYR A 171 0.53 21.55 -7.57
C TYR A 171 -0.71 22.43 -7.45
N ALA A 172 -0.83 23.31 -6.44
CA ALA A 172 -2.04 24.13 -6.26
C ALA A 172 -2.29 25.09 -7.44
N GLY A 173 -1.22 25.65 -8.02
CA GLY A 173 -1.30 26.54 -9.18
C GLY A 173 -1.60 25.82 -10.51
N ARG A 174 -1.71 24.48 -10.50
CA ARG A 174 -1.89 23.66 -11.72
C ARG A 174 -3.33 23.20 -11.93
N GLY A 175 -4.27 23.72 -11.13
CA GLY A 175 -5.68 23.35 -11.20
C GLY A 175 -6.02 22.02 -10.50
N LEU A 176 -5.09 21.43 -9.74
CA LEU A 176 -5.35 20.24 -8.95
C LEU A 176 -6.06 20.59 -7.64
N ILE A 177 -6.99 19.73 -7.23
CA ILE A 177 -7.59 19.73 -5.89
C ILE A 177 -6.50 19.37 -4.87
N ILE A 178 -6.30 20.21 -3.87
CA ILE A 178 -5.44 19.90 -2.73
C ILE A 178 -6.28 19.29 -1.61
N SER A 179 -6.05 18.02 -1.30
CA SER A 179 -6.79 17.30 -0.27
C SER A 179 -5.98 17.06 1.01
N GLY A 180 -6.68 16.57 2.05
CA GLY A 180 -6.07 16.10 3.29
C GLY A 180 -6.90 14.98 3.90
N GLY A 181 -6.22 14.06 4.58
CA GLY A 181 -6.83 12.85 5.13
C GLY A 181 -6.03 12.30 6.29
N SER A 182 -6.73 11.73 7.28
CA SER A 182 -6.09 11.12 8.44
C SER A 182 -5.67 9.68 8.22
N ASP A 183 -6.21 9.01 7.20
CA ASP A 183 -6.03 7.57 6.95
C ASP A 183 -6.29 6.74 8.23
N TYR A 184 -7.48 6.96 8.80
CA TYR A 184 -7.88 6.43 10.10
C TYR A 184 -8.09 4.91 10.06
N HIS A 185 -7.46 4.19 10.99
CA HIS A 185 -7.58 2.73 11.13
C HIS A 185 -8.00 2.28 12.54
N ALA A 186 -8.86 3.07 13.21
CA ALA A 186 -9.35 2.80 14.55
C ALA A 186 -8.27 2.78 15.65
N ASP A 187 -7.22 3.57 15.49
CA ASP A 187 -6.07 3.64 16.41
C ASP A 187 -6.50 3.95 17.86
N GLY A 188 -7.47 4.85 18.04
CA GLY A 188 -8.01 5.18 19.37
C GLY A 188 -8.66 3.99 20.09
N LYS A 189 -9.34 3.08 19.37
CA LYS A 189 -9.92 1.86 19.95
C LYS A 189 -8.87 0.82 20.32
N LYS A 190 -7.65 0.95 19.77
CA LYS A 190 -6.50 0.07 20.04
C LYS A 190 -5.59 0.60 21.15
N GLY A 191 -5.98 1.70 21.82
CA GLY A 191 -5.19 2.32 22.88
C GLY A 191 -3.86 2.91 22.40
N VAL A 192 -3.77 3.29 21.12
CA VAL A 192 -2.54 3.87 20.56
C VAL A 192 -2.32 5.24 21.19
N LYS A 193 -1.15 5.45 21.81
CA LYS A 193 -0.80 6.71 22.53
C LYS A 193 -0.84 7.97 21.64
N ASN A 194 -0.75 7.82 20.32
CA ASN A 194 -0.71 8.92 19.37
C ASN A 194 -1.52 8.57 18.10
N PRO A 195 -2.86 8.66 18.14
CA PRO A 195 -3.72 8.29 17.02
C PRO A 195 -3.45 9.18 15.79
N ARG A 196 -3.73 8.67 14.58
CA ARG A 196 -3.65 9.49 13.37
C ARG A 196 -4.74 10.57 13.38
N GLU A 197 -4.34 11.79 13.05
CA GLU A 197 -5.21 12.96 12.88
C GLU A 197 -5.07 13.47 11.44
N ILE A 198 -5.89 14.43 11.03
CA ILE A 198 -5.67 15.10 9.74
C ILE A 198 -4.31 15.83 9.82
N GLY A 199 -3.43 15.54 8.85
CA GLY A 199 -2.04 15.98 8.83
C GLY A 199 -1.87 17.49 8.84
#